data_AF-A0A369RUC9-F1
#
_entry.id   AF-A0A369RUC9-F1
#
_cell.length_a   1.000
_cell.length_b   1.000
_cell.length_c   1.000
_cell.angle_alpha   90.00
_cell.angle_beta   90.00
_cell.angle_gamma   90.00
#
_symmetry.space_group_name_H-M   'P 1'
#
loop_
_entity.id
_entity.type
_entity.pdbx_description
1 polymer ?
#
loop_
_entity_poly.entity_id
_entity_poly.type
_entity_poly.pdbx_seq_one_letter_code
_entity_poly.pdbx_strand_id
1 'polypeptide(L)'
;MVRLLLRYCRFIHRDLAINAIEEFGRSDFSSLTHLEDLRLSVNYLVVLEDYIFSNLSNLQILGIHGNRLAIIKSQSFYGLWKLKTLYVTII
;
A
#
# COMPACT_ATOMS: atom_id res chain seq x y z
N MET A 1 -12.12 -1.26 -8.14
CA MET A 1 -11.58 -0.09 -8.86
C MET A 1 -10.04 -0.14 -9.02
N VAL A 2 -9.27 -0.50 -7.99
CA VAL A 2 -7.78 -0.62 -8.05
C VAL A 2 -7.26 -1.68 -9.03
N ARG A 3 -7.97 -2.82 -9.14
CA ARG A 3 -7.63 -3.90 -10.09
C ARG A 3 -7.53 -3.45 -11.55
N LEU A 4 -8.27 -2.40 -11.96
CA LEU A 4 -8.18 -1.86 -13.32
C LEU A 4 -6.95 -0.96 -13.50
N LEU A 5 -6.61 -0.15 -12.50
CA LEU A 5 -5.43 0.74 -12.53
C LEU A 5 -4.11 -0.04 -12.57
N LEU A 6 -4.01 -1.14 -11.79
CA LEU A 6 -2.80 -1.98 -11.76
C LEU A 6 -2.66 -2.90 -12.98
N ARG A 7 -3.76 -3.23 -13.68
CA ARG A 7 -3.72 -4.00 -14.93
C ARG A 7 -3.23 -3.19 -16.12
N TYR A 8 -3.53 -1.88 -16.15
CA TYR A 8 -3.15 -0.99 -17.25
C TYR A 8 -1.71 -0.51 -17.17
N CYS A 9 -1.15 -0.35 -15.98
CA CYS A 9 0.22 0.14 -15.81
C CYS A 9 1.18 -0.99 -15.42
N ARG A 10 1.55 -1.79 -16.43
CA ARG A 10 2.53 -2.89 -16.31
C ARG A 10 3.94 -2.44 -15.91
N PHE A 11 4.16 -1.14 -15.72
CA PHE A 11 5.41 -0.55 -15.29
C PHE A 11 5.13 0.62 -14.33
N ILE A 12 5.52 0.48 -13.06
CA ILE A 12 6.03 1.59 -12.23
C ILE A 12 5.01 2.65 -11.76
N HIS A 13 3.90 2.28 -11.12
CA HIS A 13 3.20 3.25 -10.24
C HIS A 13 3.66 3.07 -8.79
N ARG A 14 4.82 3.66 -8.48
CA ARG A 14 5.27 3.90 -7.09
C ARG A 14 4.42 4.95 -6.40
N ASP A 15 3.85 5.86 -7.19
CA ASP A 15 3.00 6.94 -6.72
C ASP A 15 1.54 6.70 -7.13
N LEU A 16 0.73 6.39 -6.13
CA LEU A 16 -0.72 6.27 -6.18
C LEU A 16 -1.36 7.27 -5.19
N ALA A 17 -0.61 8.31 -4.79
CA ALA A 17 -1.15 9.35 -3.93
C ALA A 17 -2.26 10.13 -4.65
N ILE A 18 -3.19 10.70 -3.87
CA ILE A 18 -4.27 11.57 -4.38
C ILE A 18 -5.14 10.83 -5.41
N ASN A 19 -5.62 9.65 -5.01
CA ASN A 19 -6.60 8.88 -5.78
C ASN A 19 -7.84 8.61 -4.92
N ALA A 20 -8.82 7.92 -5.51
CA ALA A 20 -10.02 7.48 -4.81
C ALA A 20 -9.93 5.99 -4.40
N ILE A 21 -8.77 5.55 -3.90
CA ILE A 21 -8.58 4.15 -3.52
C ILE A 21 -9.23 3.91 -2.16
N GLU A 22 -10.26 3.07 -2.13
CA GLU A 22 -10.98 2.67 -0.91
C GLU A 22 -10.48 1.34 -0.34
N GLU A 23 -10.08 0.42 -1.22
CA GLU A 23 -9.61 -0.91 -0.87
C GLU A 23 -8.62 -1.46 -1.90
N PHE A 24 -7.76 -2.36 -1.45
CA PHE A 24 -6.92 -3.22 -2.30
C PHE A 24 -6.69 -4.55 -1.59
N GLY A 25 -6.34 -5.57 -2.36
CA GLY A 25 -6.04 -6.91 -1.89
C GLY A 25 -4.55 -7.25 -1.99
N ARG A 26 -4.12 -8.27 -1.25
CA ARG A 26 -2.73 -8.76 -1.29
C ARG A 26 -2.26 -9.12 -2.70
N SER A 27 -3.16 -9.64 -3.54
CA SER A 27 -2.84 -10.04 -4.91
C SER A 27 -2.56 -8.84 -5.83
N ASP A 28 -3.07 -7.66 -5.49
CA ASP A 28 -2.87 -6.44 -6.28
C ASP A 28 -1.38 -6.05 -6.34
N PHE A 29 -0.61 -6.38 -5.30
CA PHE A 29 0.84 -6.12 -5.24
C PHE A 29 1.72 -7.35 -5.43
N SER A 30 1.13 -8.49 -5.84
CA SER A 30 1.85 -9.78 -5.88
C SER A 30 3.06 -9.82 -6.81
N SER A 31 3.05 -9.02 -7.88
CA SER A 31 4.16 -8.93 -8.84
C SER A 31 5.17 -7.82 -8.53
N LEU A 32 4.91 -6.97 -7.54
CA LEU A 32 5.73 -5.79 -7.23
C LEU A 32 6.86 -6.09 -6.23
N THR A 33 7.48 -7.25 -6.34
CA THR A 33 8.49 -7.73 -5.38
C THR A 33 9.77 -6.87 -5.32
N HIS A 34 10.02 -6.06 -6.34
CA HIS A 34 11.18 -5.14 -6.43
C HIS A 34 10.84 -3.70 -6.04
N LEU A 35 9.60 -3.43 -5.59
CA LEU A 35 9.17 -2.08 -5.25
C LEU A 35 9.90 -1.57 -3.99
N GLU A 36 10.45 -0.36 -4.05
CA GLU A 36 11.18 0.27 -2.94
C GLU A 36 10.43 1.45 -2.31
N ASP A 37 9.55 2.12 -3.07
CA ASP A 37 8.74 3.27 -2.62
C ASP A 37 7.30 3.04 -3.06
N LEU A 38 6.36 3.12 -2.12
CA LEU A 38 4.93 3.04 -2.36
C LEU A 38 4.21 4.19 -1.65
N ARG A 39 3.57 5.05 -2.43
CA ARG A 39 2.76 6.17 -1.93
C ARG A 39 1.30 5.91 -2.22
N LEU A 40 0.53 5.75 -1.16
CA LEU A 40 -0.92 5.60 -1.11
C LEU A 40 -1.54 6.73 -0.29
N SER A 41 -0.82 7.85 -0.11
CA SER A 41 -1.31 8.96 0.70
C SER A 41 -2.51 9.65 0.06
N VAL A 42 -3.34 10.28 0.88
CA VAL A 42 -4.52 11.03 0.41
C VAL A 42 -5.42 10.13 -0.47
N ASN A 43 -5.82 8.99 0.10
CA ASN A 43 -6.80 8.06 -0.47
C ASN A 43 -7.94 7.86 0.55
N TYR A 44 -8.80 6.87 0.33
CA TYR A 44 -9.97 6.60 1.17
C TYR A 44 -9.88 5.25 1.90
N LEU A 45 -8.66 4.76 2.16
CA LEU A 45 -8.47 3.50 2.88
C LEU A 45 -9.03 3.60 4.29
N VAL A 46 -9.85 2.62 4.67
CA VAL A 46 -10.49 2.55 6.00
C VAL A 46 -9.85 1.47 6.88
N VAL A 47 -9.48 0.34 6.28
CA VAL A 47 -8.91 -0.81 6.97
C VAL A 47 -7.64 -1.27 6.26
N LEU A 48 -6.58 -1.52 7.02
CA LEU A 48 -5.45 -2.33 6.54
C LEU A 48 -5.64 -3.77 7.00
N GLU A 49 -5.82 -4.67 6.04
CA GLU A 49 -5.95 -6.10 6.27
C GLU A 49 -4.60 -6.74 6.63
N ASP A 50 -4.65 -7.94 7.23
CA ASP A 50 -3.44 -8.69 7.54
C ASP A 50 -2.70 -9.11 6.26
N TYR A 51 -1.37 -9.06 6.30
CA TYR A 51 -0.48 -9.48 5.21
C TYR A 51 -0.67 -8.73 3.88
N ILE A 52 -1.34 -7.58 3.89
CA ILE A 52 -1.73 -6.86 2.68
C ILE A 52 -0.52 -6.39 1.85
N PHE A 53 0.60 -6.10 2.50
CA PHE A 53 1.87 -5.72 1.86
C PHE A 53 2.93 -6.83 1.84
N SER A 54 2.57 -8.07 2.19
CA SER A 54 3.55 -9.15 2.45
C SER A 54 4.45 -9.54 1.28
N ASN A 55 4.07 -9.19 0.04
CA ASN A 55 4.87 -9.46 -1.15
C ASN A 55 5.89 -8.33 -1.45
N LEU A 56 5.82 -7.20 -0.75
CA LEU A 56 6.67 -6.02 -0.95
C LEU A 56 7.93 -6.07 -0.08
N SER A 57 8.66 -7.19 -0.14
CA SER A 57 9.80 -7.44 0.76
C SER A 57 10.99 -6.49 0.56
N ASN A 58 11.07 -5.82 -0.59
CA ASN A 58 12.09 -4.80 -0.87
C ASN A 58 11.65 -3.36 -0.55
N LEU A 59 10.42 -3.16 -0.05
CA LEU A 59 9.89 -1.83 0.21
C LEU A 59 10.68 -1.13 1.32
N GLN A 60 11.09 0.11 1.05
CA GLN A 60 11.85 0.95 1.97
C GLN A 60 11.02 2.11 2.48
N ILE A 61 10.11 2.64 1.65
CA ILE A 61 9.24 3.78 1.99
C ILE A 61 7.79 3.39 1.74
N LEU A 62 6.94 3.56 2.75
CA LEU A 62 5.49 3.41 2.66
C LEU A 62 4.79 4.67 3.14
N GLY A 63 4.01 5.31 2.26
CA GLY A 63 3.16 6.45 2.61
C GLY A 63 1.69 6.07 2.58
N ILE A 64 1.03 6.06 3.73
CA ILE A 64 -0.42 5.80 3.88
C ILE A 64 -1.14 6.92 4.66
N HIS A 65 -0.47 8.04 4.92
CA HIS A 65 -1.04 9.21 5.59
C HIS A 65 -2.14 9.89 4.76
N GLY A 66 -3.03 10.64 5.40
CA GLY A 66 -4.15 11.30 4.72
C GLY A 66 -5.23 10.34 4.20
N ASN A 67 -5.21 9.08 4.66
CA ASN A 67 -6.31 8.14 4.48
C ASN A 67 -7.35 8.30 5.60
N ARG A 68 -8.41 7.48 5.55
CA ARG A 68 -9.48 7.42 6.56
C ARG A 68 -9.34 6.19 7.46
N LEU A 69 -8.09 5.83 7.78
CA LEU A 69 -7.78 4.58 8.46
C LEU A 69 -8.39 4.59 9.87
N ALA A 70 -9.33 3.68 10.08
CA ALA A 70 -9.94 3.40 11.37
C ALA A 70 -9.35 2.13 12.00
N ILE A 71 -8.89 1.18 11.18
CA ILE A 71 -8.37 -0.11 11.64
C ILE A 71 -7.08 -0.45 10.90
N ILE A 72 -6.04 -0.78 11.66
CA ILE A 72 -4.81 -1.40 11.14
C ILE A 72 -4.67 -2.73 11.86
N LYS A 73 -4.75 -3.85 11.13
CA LYS A 73 -4.61 -5.18 11.74
C LYS A 73 -3.14 -5.44 12.11
N SER A 74 -2.94 -6.34 13.07
CA SER A 74 -1.62 -6.55 13.70
C SER A 74 -0.56 -7.07 12.74
N GLN A 75 -0.95 -7.77 11.67
CA GLN A 75 -0.04 -8.30 10.64
C GLN A 75 -0.11 -7.51 9.33
N SER A 76 -0.69 -6.31 9.30
CA SER A 76 -0.80 -5.51 8.07
C SER A 76 0.55 -5.17 7.44
N PHE A 77 1.58 -4.96 8.26
CA PHE A 77 2.94 -4.66 7.81
C PHE A 77 3.86 -5.87 7.77
N TYR A 78 3.33 -7.08 7.97
CA TYR A 78 4.13 -8.31 7.89
C TYR A 78 4.74 -8.45 6.49
N GLY A 79 6.02 -8.82 6.42
CA GLY A 79 6.76 -9.02 5.17
C GLY A 79 7.53 -7.78 4.70
N LEU A 80 7.32 -6.61 5.30
CA LEU A 80 8.04 -5.36 4.97
C LEU A 80 9.45 -5.30 5.59
N TRP A 81 10.29 -6.30 5.33
CA TRP A 81 11.56 -6.50 6.02
C TRP A 81 12.60 -5.40 5.79
N LYS A 82 12.52 -4.67 4.67
CA LYS A 82 13.44 -3.58 4.34
C LYS A 82 12.88 -2.19 4.62
N LEU A 83 11.72 -2.10 5.30
CA LEU A 83 11.07 -0.81 5.53
C LEU A 83 11.91 0.08 6.44
N LYS A 84 12.20 1.29 5.96
CA LYS A 84 12.97 2.31 6.69
C LYS A 84 12.09 3.47 7.13
N THR A 85 11.05 3.77 6.35
CA THR A 85 10.22 4.94 6.57
C THR A 85 8.76 4.60 6.36
N LEU A 86 7.95 4.88 7.37
CA LEU A 86 6.51 4.72 7.35
C LEU A 86 5.85 6.07 7.67
N TYR A 87 5.08 6.59 6.72
CA TYR A 87 4.21 7.75 6.97
C TYR A 87 2.78 7.26 7.15
N VAL A 88 2.30 7.27 8.39
CA VAL A 88 0.93 6.89 8.74
C VAL A 88 0.27 7.98 9.59
N THR A 89 -1.03 8.15 9.39
CA THR A 89 -1.88 8.96 10.27
C THR A 89 -3.14 8.15 10.52
N ILE A 90 -3.47 7.95 11.78
CA ILE A 90 -4.72 7.31 12.22
C ILE A 90 -5.62 8.46 12.71
N ILE A 91 -6.92 8.40 12.37
CA ILE A 91 -7.92 9.37 12.83
C ILE A 91 -8.55 8.86 14.13
#